data_AF-A0A9Q3GZ29-F1
#
_entry.id   AF-A0A9Q3GZ29-F1
#
_cell.length_a   1.000
_cell.length_b   1.000
_cell.length_c   1.000
_cell.angle_alpha   90.00
_cell.angle_beta   90.00
_cell.angle_gamma   90.00
#
_symmetry.space_group_name_H-M   'P 1'
#
loop_
_entity.id
_entity.type
_entity.pdbx_description
1 polymer ?
#
loop_
_entity_poly.entity_id
_entity_poly.type
_entity_poly.pdbx_seq_one_letter_code
_entity_poly.pdbx_strand_id
1 'polypeptide(L)'
;MFPEELSEGLLIIYIDDNIFCSQTWENHSKRLERVLQNIAQVNMKISWKRCHFAYSELKALGHFVSGLSLSIDKKKVAEVLPKPIPETKKGIQSFLGFAGYYIQHIKKLSRISKSLYKLCDQQTVYELTEERVKAYEEFKNALIKYPFILIPDWKIPFKLYIYACGE
;
A
#
# COMPACT_ATOMS: atom_id res chain seq x y z
N MET A 1 -5.52 21.99 6.81
CA MET A 1 -4.66 21.84 8.01
C MET A 1 -3.18 21.90 7.67
N PHE A 2 -2.72 21.31 6.55
CA PHE A 2 -1.31 21.33 6.12
C PHE A 2 -1.16 21.47 4.58
N PRO A 3 -1.63 22.55 3.96
CA PRO A 3 -1.68 22.64 2.49
C PRO A 3 -0.28 22.63 1.85
N GLU A 4 0.71 23.23 2.49
CA GLU A 4 2.08 23.26 1.97
C GLU A 4 2.78 21.91 2.13
N GLU A 5 2.63 21.26 3.29
CA GLU A 5 3.24 19.95 3.55
C GLU A 5 2.59 18.84 2.69
N LEU A 6 1.29 18.96 2.41
CA LEU A 6 0.59 18.12 1.43
C LEU A 6 1.09 18.39 0.00
N SER A 7 1.27 19.67 -0.37
CA SER A 7 1.77 20.05 -1.70
C SER A 7 3.23 19.63 -1.93
N GLU A 8 4.01 19.51 -0.86
CA GLU A 8 5.37 18.97 -0.93
C GLU A 8 5.40 17.45 -1.12
N GLY A 9 4.26 16.75 -0.97
CA GLY A 9 4.13 15.30 -1.21
C GLY A 9 4.71 14.42 -0.11
N LEU A 10 4.88 14.96 1.09
CA LEU A 10 5.75 14.34 2.10
C LEU A 10 5.03 14.10 3.43
N LEU A 11 3.71 14.24 3.40
CA LEU A 11 2.78 13.98 4.48
C LEU A 11 1.73 12.96 4.01
N ILE A 12 1.69 11.82 4.67
CA ILE A 12 0.62 10.82 4.51
C ILE A 12 -0.34 11.03 5.69
N ILE A 13 -1.57 11.46 5.38
CA ILE A 13 -2.65 11.63 6.35
C ILE A 13 -3.63 10.48 6.17
N TYR A 14 -3.91 9.76 7.25
CA TYR A 14 -4.99 8.78 7.29
C TYR A 14 -5.73 8.89 8.62
N ILE A 15 -6.93 9.50 8.57
CA ILE A 15 -7.76 9.77 9.75
C ILE A 15 -6.92 10.54 10.81
N ASP A 16 -6.48 9.85 11.86
CA ASP A 16 -5.72 10.42 12.98
C ASP A 16 -4.20 10.26 12.81
N ASP A 17 -3.76 9.39 11.90
CA ASP A 17 -2.34 9.10 11.67
C ASP A 17 -1.76 10.11 10.66
N ASN A 18 -0.74 10.84 11.11
CA ASN A 18 0.01 11.81 10.31
C ASN A 18 1.46 11.35 10.22
N ILE A 19 1.91 10.95 9.04
CA ILE A 19 3.25 10.38 8.81
C ILE A 19 4.07 11.34 7.96
N PHE A 20 5.21 11.77 8.50
CA PHE A 20 6.11 12.71 7.85
C PHE A 20 7.33 12.00 7.30
N CYS A 21 7.62 12.22 6.02
CA CYS A 21 8.69 11.55 5.29
C CYS A 21 9.74 12.56 4.82
N SER A 22 11.02 12.21 4.85
CA SER A 22 12.11 13.09 4.38
C SER A 22 13.32 12.26 3.95
N GLN A 23 14.13 12.80 3.03
CA GLN A 23 15.34 12.13 2.54
C GLN A 23 16.54 12.33 3.47
N THR A 24 16.61 13.47 4.17
CA THR A 24 17.73 13.80 5.09
C THR A 24 17.19 14.24 6.44
N TRP A 25 18.02 14.12 7.48
CA TRP A 25 17.68 14.52 8.83
C TRP A 25 17.45 16.02 8.95
N GLU A 26 18.26 16.84 8.27
CA GLU A 26 18.17 18.30 8.31
C GLU A 26 16.82 18.77 7.78
N ASN A 27 16.35 18.18 6.68
CA ASN A 27 15.03 18.46 6.13
C ASN A 27 13.92 17.94 7.04
N HIS A 28 14.11 16.75 7.63
CA HIS A 28 13.15 16.17 8.56
C HIS A 28 12.93 17.03 9.81
N SER A 29 14.02 17.51 10.42
CA SER A 29 13.97 18.34 11.63
C SER A 29 13.29 19.68 11.39
N LYS A 30 13.64 20.39 10.32
CA LYS A 30 12.98 21.66 9.94
C LYS A 30 11.48 21.48 9.70
N ARG A 31 11.09 20.36 9.10
CA ARG A 31 9.68 20.03 8.85
C ARG A 31 8.93 19.71 10.12
N LEU A 32 9.52 18.90 10.99
CA LEU A 32 8.92 18.57 12.27
C LEU A 32 8.63 19.83 13.09
N GLU A 33 9.59 20.77 13.12
CA GLU A 33 9.40 22.07 13.77
C GLU A 33 8.21 22.82 13.18
N ARG A 34 8.15 22.97 11.85
CA ARG A 34 7.06 23.65 11.15
C ARG A 34 5.69 23.04 11.44
N VAL A 35 5.60 21.71 11.40
CA VAL A 35 4.36 20.97 11.67
C VAL A 35 3.89 21.20 13.10
N LEU A 36 4.79 21.10 14.08
CA LEU A 36 4.46 21.31 15.49
C LEU A 36 4.00 22.76 15.75
N GLN A 37 4.63 23.74 15.09
CA GLN A 37 4.21 25.14 15.14
C GLN A 37 2.80 25.32 14.57
N ASN A 38 2.51 24.74 13.39
CA ASN A 38 1.19 24.80 12.77
C ASN A 38 0.12 24.15 13.67
N ILE A 39 0.42 23.00 14.26
CA ILE A 39 -0.49 22.30 15.18
C ILE A 39 -0.79 23.18 16.42
N ALA A 40 0.24 23.83 16.98
CA ALA A 40 0.07 24.75 18.09
C ALA A 40 -0.80 25.96 17.72
N GLN A 41 -0.60 26.54 16.53
CA GLN A 41 -1.37 27.69 16.05
C GLN A 41 -2.86 27.39 15.88
N VAL A 42 -3.21 26.19 15.41
CA VAL A 42 -4.61 25.76 15.21
C VAL A 42 -5.22 25.11 16.46
N ASN A 43 -4.51 25.15 17.60
CA ASN A 43 -4.94 24.60 18.89
C ASN A 43 -5.35 23.12 18.82
N MET A 44 -4.70 22.34 17.94
CA MET A 44 -4.89 20.89 17.87
C MET A 44 -4.01 20.21 18.92
N LYS A 45 -4.54 19.18 19.59
CA LYS A 45 -3.82 18.45 20.64
C LYS A 45 -3.16 17.21 20.06
N ILE A 46 -1.90 16.99 20.41
CA ILE A 46 -1.14 15.79 20.06
C ILE A 46 -0.98 14.92 21.30
N SER A 47 -1.21 13.62 21.17
CA SER A 47 -0.89 12.66 22.22
C SER A 47 0.59 12.29 22.15
N TRP A 48 1.44 12.96 22.93
CA TRP A 48 2.90 12.75 22.91
C TRP A 48 3.31 11.28 23.08
N LYS A 49 2.57 10.52 23.91
CA LYS A 49 2.81 9.09 24.14
C LYS A 49 2.56 8.20 22.91
N ARG A 50 1.82 8.70 21.91
CA ARG A 50 1.53 7.99 20.66
C ARG A 50 2.41 8.46 19.49
N CYS A 51 3.22 9.50 19.71
CA CYS A 51 4.13 10.00 18.69
C CYS A 51 5.39 9.14 18.61
N HIS A 52 5.85 8.93 17.39
CA HIS A 52 7.05 8.19 17.06
C HIS A 52 7.94 9.13 16.23
N PHE A 53 9.15 9.41 16.68
CA PHE A 53 10.04 10.40 16.06
C PHE A 53 11.35 9.78 15.56
N ALA A 54 11.89 10.34 14.48
CA ALA A 54 13.24 10.07 13.99
C ALA A 54 13.56 8.60 13.66
N TYR A 55 12.57 7.85 13.17
CA TYR A 55 12.78 6.48 12.70
C TYR A 55 13.31 6.47 11.26
N SER A 56 14.31 5.63 10.98
CA SER A 56 14.77 5.35 9.61
C SER A 56 13.74 4.52 8.82
N GLU A 57 12.94 3.73 9.53
CA GLU A 57 11.80 2.98 9.02
C GLU A 57 10.70 2.92 10.10
N LEU A 58 9.46 3.26 9.72
CA LEU A 58 8.30 3.26 10.61
C LEU A 58 7.20 2.36 10.05
N LYS A 59 6.69 1.45 10.87
CA LYS A 59 5.47 0.71 10.54
C LYS A 59 4.25 1.58 10.80
N ALA A 60 3.50 1.91 9.76
CA ALA A 60 2.29 2.71 9.86
C ALA A 60 1.25 2.28 8.83
N LEU A 61 -0.02 2.29 9.23
CA LEU A 61 -1.18 1.95 8.39
C LEU A 61 -1.17 0.56 7.74
N GLY A 62 -0.27 -0.34 8.14
CA GLY A 62 -0.06 -1.66 7.52
C GLY A 62 1.07 -1.71 6.48
N HIS A 63 1.77 -0.59 6.28
CA HIS A 63 2.97 -0.46 5.47
C HIS A 63 4.19 -0.11 6.33
N PHE A 64 5.38 -0.29 5.75
CA PHE A 64 6.64 0.23 6.27
C PHE A 64 7.04 1.45 5.47
N VAL A 65 7.19 2.58 6.15
CA VAL A 65 7.57 3.86 5.58
C VAL A 65 9.07 4.05 5.80
N SER A 66 9.87 4.11 4.74
CA SER A 66 11.31 4.35 4.81
C SER A 66 11.73 5.39 3.78
N GLY A 67 12.23 6.53 4.27
CA GLY A 67 12.53 7.69 3.42
C GLY A 67 11.30 8.12 2.62
N LEU A 68 11.35 7.99 1.29
CA LEU A 68 10.23 8.28 0.37
C LEU A 68 9.57 7.02 -0.21
N SER A 69 9.78 5.87 0.43
CA SER A 69 9.23 4.59 -0.01
C SER A 69 8.21 4.04 0.97
N LEU A 70 7.15 3.46 0.43
CA LEU A 70 6.16 2.69 1.16
C LEU A 70 6.32 1.23 0.76
N SER A 71 6.61 0.38 1.72
CA SER A 71 6.77 -1.05 1.50
C SER A 71 5.73 -1.89 2.23
N ILE A 72 5.48 -3.08 1.72
CA ILE A 72 4.51 -4.01 2.29
C ILE A 72 5.06 -4.65 3.56
N ASP A 73 4.18 -5.00 4.50
CA ASP A 73 4.57 -5.84 5.63
C ASP A 73 4.87 -7.26 5.15
N LYS A 74 6.17 -7.54 4.94
CA LYS A 74 6.65 -8.85 4.48
C LYS A 74 6.19 -10.00 5.38
N LYS A 75 5.97 -9.77 6.69
CA LYS A 75 5.47 -10.82 7.59
C LYS A 75 4.04 -11.19 7.24
N LYS A 76 3.19 -10.20 6.98
CA LYS A 76 1.78 -10.41 6.58
C LYS A 76 1.68 -11.13 5.25
N VAL A 77 2.54 -10.80 4.29
CA VAL A 77 2.57 -11.49 3.00
C VAL A 77 3.12 -12.91 3.17
N ALA A 78 4.17 -13.11 3.95
CA ALA A 78 4.77 -14.42 4.21
C ALA A 78 3.78 -15.41 4.86
N GLU A 79 2.84 -14.95 5.68
CA GLU A 79 1.76 -15.79 6.25
C GLU A 79 0.82 -16.37 5.17
N VAL A 80 0.72 -15.75 3.99
CA VAL A 80 -0.18 -16.17 2.91
C VAL A 80 0.51 -17.04 1.87
N LEU A 81 1.84 -16.93 1.72
CA LEU A 81 2.61 -17.69 0.74
C LEU A 81 2.52 -19.22 0.86
N PRO A 82 2.61 -19.83 2.06
CA PRO A 82 2.55 -21.28 2.19
C PRO A 82 1.11 -21.81 2.18
N LYS A 83 0.09 -20.94 2.20
CA LYS A 83 -1.29 -21.39 2.24
C LYS A 83 -1.65 -22.07 0.91
N PRO A 84 -2.34 -23.22 0.95
CA PRO A 84 -2.84 -23.86 -0.25
C PRO A 84 -3.84 -22.94 -0.96
N ILE A 85 -4.13 -23.23 -2.21
CA ILE A 85 -5.20 -22.57 -2.94
C ILE A 85 -6.50 -22.83 -2.17
N PRO A 86 -7.30 -21.80 -1.84
CA PRO A 86 -8.56 -22.03 -1.17
C PRO A 86 -9.44 -23.00 -1.96
N GLU A 87 -10.29 -23.77 -1.29
CA GLU A 87 -11.18 -24.75 -1.96
C GLU A 87 -12.63 -24.24 -2.03
N THR A 88 -12.85 -22.97 -1.65
CA THR A 88 -14.19 -22.38 -1.57
C THR A 88 -14.22 -20.98 -2.13
N LYS A 89 -15.39 -20.55 -2.64
CA LYS A 89 -15.62 -19.16 -3.07
C LYS A 89 -15.28 -18.15 -1.97
N LYS A 90 -15.73 -18.42 -0.74
CA LYS A 90 -15.43 -17.57 0.43
C LYS A 90 -13.93 -17.46 0.69
N GLY A 91 -13.19 -18.56 0.53
CA GLY A 91 -11.74 -18.58 0.67
C GLY A 91 -11.04 -17.73 -0.39
N ILE A 92 -11.46 -17.82 -1.67
CA ILE A 92 -10.94 -16.96 -2.74
C ILE A 92 -11.28 -15.48 -2.50
N GLN A 93 -12.51 -15.18 -2.10
CA GLN A 93 -12.93 -13.81 -1.75
C GLN A 93 -12.08 -13.24 -0.60
N SER A 94 -11.82 -14.05 0.43
CA SER A 94 -10.95 -13.66 1.56
C SER A 94 -9.52 -13.39 1.10
N PHE A 95 -8.95 -14.27 0.26
CA PHE A 95 -7.62 -14.05 -0.34
C PHE A 95 -7.57 -12.77 -1.17
N LEU A 96 -8.54 -12.56 -2.07
CA LEU A 96 -8.60 -11.36 -2.92
C LEU A 96 -8.83 -10.09 -2.10
N GLY A 97 -9.59 -10.16 -1.01
CA GLY A 97 -9.76 -9.06 -0.07
C GLY A 97 -8.45 -8.69 0.64
N PHE A 98 -7.72 -9.68 1.14
CA PHE A 98 -6.38 -9.47 1.71
C PHE A 98 -5.41 -8.88 0.68
N ALA A 99 -5.34 -9.51 -0.49
CA ALA A 99 -4.48 -9.08 -1.59
C ALA A 99 -4.86 -7.69 -2.11
N GLY A 100 -6.15 -7.33 -2.00
CA GLY A 100 -6.71 -6.04 -2.36
C GLY A 100 -5.96 -4.86 -1.76
N TYR A 101 -5.55 -5.00 -0.51
CA TYR A 101 -4.78 -4.00 0.22
C TYR A 101 -3.39 -3.74 -0.40
N TYR A 102 -2.80 -4.74 -1.06
CA TYR A 102 -1.46 -4.67 -1.66
C TYR A 102 -1.47 -4.51 -3.19
N ILE A 103 -2.65 -4.33 -3.81
CA ILE A 103 -2.82 -4.27 -5.27
C ILE A 103 -1.89 -3.26 -5.96
N GLN A 104 -1.59 -2.12 -5.32
CA GLN A 104 -0.73 -1.08 -5.89
C GLN A 104 0.70 -1.57 -6.19
N HIS A 105 1.12 -2.66 -5.53
CA HIS A 105 2.42 -3.29 -5.72
C HIS A 105 2.42 -4.32 -6.87
N ILE A 106 1.25 -4.66 -7.42
CA ILE A 106 1.07 -5.73 -8.41
C ILE A 106 0.94 -5.15 -9.81
N LYS A 107 1.96 -5.37 -10.65
CA LYS A 107 1.89 -5.04 -12.08
C LYS A 107 0.95 -6.02 -12.80
N LYS A 108 0.19 -5.50 -13.78
CA LYS A 108 -0.74 -6.29 -14.62
C LYS A 108 -1.81 -7.04 -13.81
N LEU A 109 -2.21 -6.49 -12.66
CA LEU A 109 -3.21 -7.10 -11.78
C LEU A 109 -4.44 -7.58 -12.54
N SER A 110 -5.04 -6.74 -13.38
CA SER A 110 -6.28 -7.07 -14.09
C SER A 110 -6.18 -8.36 -14.89
N ARG A 111 -5.04 -8.60 -15.55
CA ARG A 111 -4.77 -9.84 -16.29
C ARG A 111 -4.63 -11.04 -15.35
N ILE A 112 -3.89 -10.88 -14.26
CA ILE A 112 -3.62 -11.96 -13.30
C ILE A 112 -4.88 -12.35 -12.54
N SER A 113 -5.71 -11.37 -12.18
CA SER A 113 -6.83 -11.58 -11.26
C SER A 113 -8.16 -11.84 -11.96
N LYS A 114 -8.28 -11.66 -13.29
CA LYS A 114 -9.53 -11.81 -14.06
C LYS A 114 -10.26 -13.12 -13.76
N SER A 115 -9.57 -14.24 -13.87
CA SER A 115 -10.15 -15.57 -13.66
C SER A 115 -10.51 -15.83 -12.19
N LEU A 116 -9.77 -15.24 -11.25
CA LEU A 116 -10.03 -15.34 -9.81
C LEU A 116 -11.21 -14.46 -9.36
N TYR A 117 -11.37 -13.25 -9.91
CA TYR A 117 -12.54 -12.42 -9.63
C TYR A 117 -13.82 -13.03 -10.21
N LYS A 118 -13.73 -13.75 -11.33
CA LYS A 118 -14.88 -14.50 -11.88
C LYS A 118 -15.43 -15.53 -10.88
N LEU A 119 -14.57 -16.16 -10.07
CA LEU A 119 -14.99 -17.07 -8.99
C LEU A 119 -15.79 -16.39 -7.87
N CYS A 120 -15.71 -15.06 -7.75
CA CYS A 120 -16.46 -14.30 -6.76
C CYS A 120 -17.92 -14.07 -7.17
N ASP A 121 -18.25 -14.28 -8.45
CA ASP A 121 -19.62 -14.22 -8.95
C ASP A 121 -20.46 -15.37 -8.37
N GLN A 122 -21.69 -15.05 -7.98
CA GLN A 122 -22.65 -16.02 -7.49
C GLN A 122 -22.97 -17.09 -8.56
N GLN A 123 -23.04 -16.68 -9.83
CA GLN A 123 -23.41 -17.57 -10.95
C GLN A 123 -22.27 -18.49 -11.41
N THR A 124 -21.01 -18.13 -11.14
CA THR A 124 -19.85 -18.91 -11.59
C THR A 124 -19.64 -20.14 -10.71
N VAL A 125 -19.50 -21.33 -11.28
CA VAL A 125 -19.18 -22.54 -10.51
C VAL A 125 -17.75 -22.50 -9.98
N TYR A 126 -17.56 -22.96 -8.74
CA TYR A 126 -16.23 -23.08 -8.17
C TYR A 126 -15.51 -24.29 -8.79
N GLU A 127 -14.43 -24.02 -9.51
CA GLU A 127 -13.58 -25.03 -10.14
C GLU A 127 -12.14 -24.53 -10.18
N LEU A 128 -11.18 -25.42 -9.94
CA LEU A 128 -9.74 -25.15 -9.99
C LEU A 128 -9.18 -25.59 -11.35
N THR A 129 -9.55 -24.88 -12.41
CA THR A 129 -8.95 -25.03 -13.74
C THR A 129 -7.45 -24.69 -13.71
N GLU A 130 -6.65 -25.22 -14.64
CA GLU A 130 -5.24 -24.86 -14.81
C GLU A 130 -5.01 -23.35 -14.90
N GLU A 131 -5.89 -22.63 -15.59
CA GLU A 131 -5.84 -21.16 -15.71
C GLU A 131 -5.90 -20.48 -14.34
N ARG A 132 -6.84 -20.89 -13.48
CA ARG A 132 -7.05 -20.31 -12.15
C ARG A 132 -5.94 -20.68 -11.17
N VAL A 133 -5.43 -21.91 -11.26
CA VAL A 133 -4.25 -22.34 -10.48
C VAL A 133 -3.04 -21.48 -10.84
N LYS A 134 -2.78 -21.32 -12.14
CA LYS A 134 -1.70 -20.46 -12.64
C LYS A 134 -1.88 -19.00 -12.24
N ALA A 135 -3.10 -18.47 -12.36
CA ALA A 135 -3.44 -17.11 -11.94
C ALA A 135 -3.19 -16.89 -10.45
N TYR A 136 -3.59 -17.83 -9.58
CA TYR A 136 -3.38 -17.76 -8.14
C TYR A 136 -1.88 -17.74 -7.78
N GLU A 137 -1.08 -18.63 -8.37
CA GLU A 137 0.37 -18.66 -8.13
C GLU A 137 1.08 -17.43 -8.71
N GLU A 138 0.67 -16.94 -9.89
CA GLU A 138 1.20 -15.68 -10.45
C GLU A 138 0.86 -14.49 -9.53
N PHE A 139 -0.35 -14.46 -8.97
CA PHE A 139 -0.77 -13.46 -7.99
C PHE A 139 0.12 -13.48 -6.74
N LYS A 140 0.30 -14.66 -6.13
CA LYS A 140 1.17 -14.83 -4.94
C LYS A 140 2.59 -14.37 -5.22
N ASN A 141 3.16 -14.73 -6.37
CA ASN A 141 4.50 -14.31 -6.76
C ASN A 141 4.59 -12.80 -6.98
N ALA A 142 3.56 -12.19 -7.58
CA ALA A 142 3.53 -10.76 -7.82
C ALA A 142 3.48 -9.94 -6.53
N LEU A 143 2.83 -10.44 -5.47
CA LEU A 143 2.82 -9.81 -4.14
C LEU A 143 4.23 -9.67 -3.54
N ILE A 144 5.17 -10.56 -3.87
CA ILE A 144 6.54 -10.53 -3.31
C ILE A 144 7.49 -9.74 -4.21
N LYS A 145 7.23 -9.73 -5.52
CA LYS A 145 8.19 -9.25 -6.53
C LYS A 145 8.54 -7.77 -6.40
N TYR A 146 7.58 -6.92 -6.04
CA TYR A 146 7.80 -5.48 -5.90
C TYR A 146 7.35 -5.02 -4.51
N PRO A 147 8.27 -5.02 -3.53
CA PRO A 147 7.87 -4.82 -2.14
C PRO A 147 7.59 -3.36 -1.80
N PHE A 148 7.85 -2.39 -2.70
CA PHE A 148 7.68 -0.97 -2.40
C PHE A 148 7.12 -0.14 -3.57
N ILE A 149 6.51 0.98 -3.21
CA ILE A 149 6.12 2.09 -4.09
C ILE A 149 6.78 3.37 -3.59
N LEU A 150 6.99 4.34 -4.48
CA LEU A 150 7.52 5.65 -4.11
C LEU A 150 6.36 6.60 -3.80
N ILE A 151 6.55 7.44 -2.80
CA ILE A 151 5.62 8.53 -2.49
C ILE A 151 5.66 9.54 -3.66
N PRO A 152 4.51 9.98 -4.19
CA PRO A 152 4.45 10.96 -5.27
C PRO A 152 5.16 12.27 -4.92
N ASP A 153 6.04 12.72 -5.81
CA ASP A 153 6.55 14.10 -5.79
C ASP A 153 5.66 14.96 -6.70
N TRP A 154 4.87 15.84 -6.09
CA TRP A 154 3.92 16.70 -6.83
C TRP A 154 4.59 17.86 -7.56
N LYS A 155 5.90 18.07 -7.38
CA LYS A 155 6.67 19.13 -8.07
C LYS A 155 7.13 18.70 -9.46
N ILE A 156 7.04 17.41 -9.80
CA ILE A 156 7.44 16.88 -11.09
C ILE A 156 6.23 16.40 -11.90
N PRO A 157 6.29 16.45 -13.25
CA PRO A 157 5.20 15.96 -14.07
C PRO A 157 5.07 14.43 -13.98
N PHE A 158 3.84 13.96 -13.79
CA PHE A 158 3.51 12.54 -13.80
C PHE A 158 3.43 11.99 -15.23
N LYS A 159 3.94 10.77 -15.42
CA LYS A 159 3.79 10.02 -16.69
C LYS A 159 2.90 8.80 -16.45
N LEU A 160 1.73 8.80 -17.07
CA LEU A 160 0.82 7.65 -17.07
C LEU A 160 1.02 6.83 -18.34
N TYR A 161 1.48 5.59 -18.19
CA TYR A 161 1.58 4.65 -19.30
C TYR A 161 0.39 3.69 -19.25
N ILE A 162 -0.51 3.80 -20.23
CA ILE A 162 -1.69 2.96 -20.34
C ILE A 162 -1.42 1.89 -21.39
N TYR A 163 -1.62 0.63 -21.01
CA TYR A 163 -1.58 -0.50 -21.93
C TYR A 163 -2.91 -1.24 -21.81
N ALA A 164 -3.68 -1.29 -22.90
CA ALA A 164 -4.86 -2.15 -22.99
C ALA A 164 -4.47 -3.41 -23.77
N CYS A 165 -4.74 -4.58 -23.19
CA CYS A 165 -4.69 -5.84 -23.92
C CYS A 165 -6.15 -6.23 -24.19
N GLY A 166 -6.57 -6.17 -25.45
CA GLY A 166 -7.85 -6.70 -25.89
C GLY A 166 -7.91 -8.21 -25.70
N GLU A 167 -9.13 -8.73 -25.52
CA GLU A 167 -9.42 -10.16 -25.32
C GLU A 167 -8.91 -11.04 -26.45
#